data_AF-A0A6N2GSY0-F1
#
_entry.id   AF-A0A6N2GSY0-F1
#
_cell.length_a   1.000
_cell.length_b   1.000
_cell.length_c   1.000
_cell.angle_alpha   90.00
_cell.angle_beta   90.00
_cell.angle_gamma   90.00
#
_symmetry.space_group_name_H-M   'P 1'
#
loop_
_entity.id
_entity.type
_entity.pdbx_description
1 polymer ?
#
loop_
_entity_poly.entity_id
_entity_poly.type
_entity_poly.pdbx_seq_one_letter_code
_entity_poly.pdbx_strand_id
1 'polypeptide(L)'
;MDKEKQQLSIEAARLYYQSDYSQQQIAEQLQISRPTVSRLLQFAKEKGYVQIRVMDPFEDMDALGAMLEEKYGLMEAHVVFSPTADYTTITHYLSRFGAEYMHGAVKDGDIVGVSWGTTMYQIAQNMQPKQVKGAEVVQLKGGISHSSVNTYSSETIQLFAEAFQTMPRYLPLPVVFDNPEVKQMVERDRHIKRIIEMGKQANIALFTVGTVRDEALLFRLGYFHEEEKALLKERGVGDICSRFFDAEGNICSHAIDSRTIGIELADLREKERSILVAGGSRKKAAIHGALKGKYANVLIIDQHTAKELLDD
;
A
#
# COMPACT_ATOMS: atom_id res chain seq x y z
N MET A 1 28.04 -18.43 0.69
CA MET A 1 27.49 -18.12 -0.65
C MET A 1 26.77 -16.77 -0.69
N ASP A 2 25.73 -16.51 0.13
CA ASP A 2 24.97 -15.26 -0.01
C ASP A 2 25.80 -14.00 0.34
N LYS A 3 26.59 -14.06 1.43
CA LYS A 3 27.46 -12.94 1.86
C LYS A 3 28.53 -12.56 0.83
N GLU A 4 29.13 -13.54 0.17
CA GLU A 4 30.19 -13.33 -0.82
C GLU A 4 29.63 -12.68 -2.09
N LYS A 5 28.46 -13.15 -2.56
CA LYS A 5 27.73 -12.54 -3.68
C LYS A 5 27.34 -11.07 -3.38
N GLN A 6 26.89 -10.78 -2.15
CA GLN A 6 26.57 -9.42 -1.72
C GLN A 6 27.81 -8.52 -1.74
N GLN A 7 28.94 -8.97 -1.20
CA GLN A 7 30.20 -8.22 -1.22
C GLN A 7 30.67 -7.93 -2.65
N LEU A 8 30.72 -8.95 -3.50
CA LEU A 8 31.07 -8.82 -4.92
C LEU A 8 30.14 -7.86 -5.67
N SER A 9 28.83 -7.88 -5.35
CA SER A 9 27.88 -6.96 -5.97
C SER A 9 28.09 -5.50 -5.58
N ILE A 10 28.46 -5.25 -4.32
CA ILE A 10 28.78 -3.90 -3.82
C ILE A 10 30.08 -3.41 -4.46
N GLU A 11 31.09 -4.27 -4.57
CA GLU A 11 32.36 -3.92 -5.21
C GLU A 11 32.19 -3.60 -6.71
N ALA A 12 31.47 -4.46 -7.44
CA ALA A 12 31.14 -4.19 -8.85
C ALA A 12 30.36 -2.88 -9.00
N ALA A 13 29.41 -2.60 -8.10
CA ALA A 13 28.66 -1.35 -8.10
C ALA A 13 29.53 -0.11 -7.84
N ARG A 14 30.48 -0.17 -6.90
CA ARG A 14 31.41 0.93 -6.65
C ARG A 14 32.26 1.23 -7.88
N LEU A 15 32.85 0.21 -8.49
CA LEU A 15 33.65 0.38 -9.71
C LEU A 15 32.82 0.99 -10.85
N TYR A 16 31.57 0.56 -11.02
CA TYR A 16 30.72 1.04 -12.10
C TYR A 16 30.17 2.46 -11.86
N TYR A 17 29.61 2.74 -10.68
CA TYR A 17 28.87 3.98 -10.40
C TYR A 17 29.71 5.08 -9.75
N GLN A 18 30.79 4.75 -9.04
CA GLN A 18 31.64 5.73 -8.37
C GLN A 18 32.97 5.97 -9.10
N SER A 19 33.43 4.97 -9.87
CA SER A 19 34.73 5.03 -10.55
C SER A 19 34.64 5.00 -12.08
N ASP A 20 33.43 5.00 -12.66
CA ASP A 20 33.17 5.02 -14.11
C ASP A 20 33.82 3.87 -14.92
N TYR A 21 34.08 2.72 -14.28
CA TYR A 21 34.61 1.54 -15.00
C TYR A 21 33.53 0.93 -15.90
N SER A 22 33.91 0.57 -17.13
CA SER A 22 33.06 -0.25 -17.99
C SER A 22 32.90 -1.66 -17.41
N GLN A 23 31.79 -2.35 -17.73
CA GLN A 23 31.59 -3.73 -17.28
C GLN A 23 32.71 -4.69 -17.73
N GLN A 24 33.42 -4.38 -18.82
CA GLN A 24 34.56 -5.13 -19.30
C GLN A 24 35.78 -4.95 -18.37
N GLN A 25 36.11 -3.71 -18.02
CA GLN A 25 37.20 -3.41 -17.08
C GLN A 25 36.93 -4.01 -15.69
N ILE A 26 35.68 -3.98 -15.24
CA ILE A 26 35.27 -4.62 -13.97
C ILE A 26 35.45 -6.14 -14.04
N ALA A 27 35.08 -6.76 -15.17
CA ALA A 27 35.26 -8.20 -15.38
C ALA A 27 36.74 -8.61 -15.29
N GLU A 28 37.62 -7.84 -15.93
CA GLU A 28 39.07 -8.07 -15.87
C GLU A 28 39.63 -7.88 -14.46
N GLN A 29 39.24 -6.80 -13.77
CA GLN A 29 39.71 -6.49 -12.42
C GLN A 29 39.24 -7.50 -11.38
N LEU A 30 37.97 -7.95 -11.46
CA LEU A 30 37.38 -8.91 -10.53
C LEU A 30 37.58 -10.37 -10.97
N GLN A 31 38.28 -10.61 -12.10
CA GLN A 31 38.51 -11.94 -12.69
C GLN A 31 37.22 -12.76 -12.89
N ILE A 32 36.16 -12.09 -13.35
CA ILE A 32 34.85 -12.70 -13.64
C ILE A 32 34.38 -12.35 -15.04
N SER A 33 33.38 -13.08 -15.56
CA SER A 33 32.84 -12.77 -16.89
C SER A 33 31.98 -11.51 -16.88
N ARG A 34 31.98 -10.74 -17.99
CA ARG A 34 31.12 -9.56 -18.17
C ARG A 34 29.63 -9.82 -17.90
N PRO A 35 29.01 -10.95 -18.31
CA PRO A 35 27.63 -11.28 -17.93
C PRO A 35 27.43 -11.48 -16.42
N THR A 36 28.47 -11.86 -15.69
CA THR A 36 28.44 -11.96 -14.22
C THR A 36 28.46 -10.58 -13.59
N VAL A 37 29.29 -9.65 -14.09
CA VAL A 37 29.26 -8.24 -13.67
C VAL A 37 27.87 -7.64 -13.86
N SER A 38 27.26 -7.82 -15.04
CA SER A 38 25.90 -7.31 -15.31
C SER A 38 24.87 -7.85 -14.30
N ARG A 39 24.90 -9.15 -14.01
CA ARG A 39 24.04 -9.78 -12.98
C ARG A 39 24.33 -9.28 -11.57
N LEU A 40 25.59 -8.99 -11.23
CA LEU A 40 25.97 -8.42 -9.94
C LEU A 40 25.48 -6.98 -9.78
N LEU A 41 25.60 -6.15 -10.81
CA LEU A 41 25.06 -4.78 -10.82
C LEU A 41 23.53 -4.79 -10.69
N GLN A 42 22.87 -5.67 -11.44
CA GLN A 42 21.42 -5.86 -11.34
C GLN A 42 21.01 -6.32 -9.93
N PHE A 43 21.71 -7.31 -9.37
CA PHE A 43 21.49 -7.79 -8.00
C PHE A 43 21.70 -6.68 -6.96
N ALA A 44 22.72 -5.83 -7.13
CA ALA A 44 22.98 -4.70 -6.24
C ALA A 44 21.83 -3.68 -6.27
N LYS A 45 21.26 -3.39 -7.45
CA LYS A 45 20.05 -2.55 -7.58
C LYS A 45 18.82 -3.20 -6.94
N GLU A 46 18.59 -4.49 -7.20
CA GLU A 46 17.45 -5.25 -6.67
C GLU A 46 17.49 -5.35 -5.15
N LYS A 47 18.67 -5.48 -4.56
CA LYS A 47 18.88 -5.51 -3.10
C LYS A 47 18.93 -4.13 -2.45
N GLY A 48 18.83 -3.05 -3.23
CA GLY A 48 18.88 -1.68 -2.72
C GLY A 48 20.28 -1.22 -2.27
N TYR A 49 21.34 -1.97 -2.59
CA TYR A 49 22.73 -1.53 -2.34
C TYR A 49 23.15 -0.36 -3.21
N VAL A 50 22.44 -0.15 -4.33
CA VAL A 50 22.59 1.00 -5.20
C VAL A 50 21.25 1.70 -5.32
N GLN A 51 21.21 2.97 -4.91
CA GLN A 51 20.12 3.89 -5.15
C GLN A 51 20.59 4.94 -6.17
N ILE A 52 19.84 5.11 -7.26
CA ILE A 52 20.14 6.10 -8.30
C ILE A 52 19.12 7.22 -8.15
N ARG A 53 19.60 8.43 -7.86
CA ARG A 53 18.78 9.63 -7.86
C ARG A 53 19.05 10.42 -9.14
N VAL A 54 18.01 10.69 -9.89
CA VAL A 54 18.05 11.60 -11.04
C VAL A 54 17.52 12.94 -10.57
N MET A 55 18.32 14.00 -10.72
CA MET A 55 17.87 15.36 -10.47
C MET A 55 17.32 15.91 -11.78
N ASP A 56 16.00 15.97 -11.91
CA ASP A 56 15.32 16.51 -13.09
C ASP A 56 14.85 17.95 -12.79
N PRO A 57 15.45 18.99 -13.41
CA PRO A 57 15.04 20.37 -13.19
C PRO A 57 13.74 20.75 -13.93
N PHE A 58 13.20 19.87 -14.78
CA PHE A 58 12.00 20.13 -15.58
C PHE A 58 10.75 19.44 -15.04
N GLU A 59 10.92 18.34 -14.29
CA GLU A 59 9.83 17.59 -13.70
C GLU A 59 10.03 17.48 -12.18
N ASP A 60 9.58 18.52 -11.48
CA ASP A 60 9.71 18.63 -10.03
C ASP A 60 8.59 17.84 -9.32
N MET A 61 8.92 16.60 -8.94
CA MET A 61 8.03 15.73 -8.17
C MET A 61 7.71 16.30 -6.79
N ASP A 62 8.64 17.03 -6.17
CA ASP A 62 8.42 17.66 -4.87
C ASP A 62 7.40 18.80 -5.02
N ALA A 63 7.46 19.57 -6.12
CA ALA A 63 6.45 20.57 -6.44
C ALA A 63 5.06 19.96 -6.70
N LEU A 64 4.97 18.84 -7.43
CA LEU A 64 3.70 18.14 -7.61
C LEU A 64 3.11 17.66 -6.27
N GLY A 65 3.96 17.17 -5.36
CA GLY A 65 3.59 16.81 -3.99
C GLY A 65 3.00 18.00 -3.23
N ALA A 66 3.72 19.13 -3.20
CA ALA A 66 3.26 20.35 -2.54
C ALA A 66 1.91 20.86 -3.08
N MET A 67 1.68 20.77 -4.39
CA MET A 67 0.39 21.13 -5.00
C MET A 67 -0.75 20.20 -4.56
N LEU A 68 -0.48 18.89 -4.40
CA LEU A 68 -1.46 17.93 -3.89
C LEU A 68 -1.75 18.16 -2.41
N GLU A 69 -0.73 18.50 -1.61
CA GLU A 69 -0.87 18.87 -0.21
C GLU A 69 -1.80 20.07 -0.06
N GLU A 70 -1.59 21.13 -0.84
CA GLU A 70 -2.44 22.32 -0.84
C GLU A 70 -3.88 22.00 -1.30
N LYS A 71 -4.03 21.28 -2.42
CA LYS A 71 -5.34 20.98 -3.02
C LYS A 71 -6.25 20.15 -2.12
N TYR A 72 -5.70 19.14 -1.43
CA TYR A 72 -6.46 18.19 -0.64
C TYR A 72 -6.32 18.38 0.88
N GLY A 73 -5.44 19.29 1.33
CA GLY A 73 -5.14 19.50 2.75
C GLY A 73 -4.42 18.30 3.38
N LEU A 74 -3.47 17.71 2.64
CA LEU A 74 -2.69 16.57 3.13
C LEU A 74 -1.57 17.05 4.06
N MET A 75 -1.19 16.18 4.99
CA MET A 75 0.01 16.37 5.80
C MET A 75 1.28 16.12 4.96
N GLU A 76 1.25 15.10 4.10
CA GLU A 76 2.35 14.76 3.20
C GLU A 76 1.81 14.19 1.88
N ALA A 77 2.39 14.58 0.74
CA ALA A 77 2.16 13.94 -0.55
C ALA A 77 3.47 13.60 -1.25
N HIS A 78 3.72 12.31 -1.43
CA HIS A 78 4.92 11.76 -2.05
C HIS A 78 4.61 11.32 -3.49
N VAL A 79 5.18 12.04 -4.46
CA VAL A 79 5.04 11.72 -5.89
C VAL A 79 6.22 10.85 -6.33
N VAL A 80 5.91 9.64 -6.79
CA VAL A 80 6.90 8.63 -7.17
C VAL A 80 6.99 8.54 -8.68
N PHE A 81 8.22 8.58 -9.21
CA PHE A 81 8.45 8.35 -10.62
C PHE A 81 8.12 6.91 -11.05
N SER A 82 7.25 6.78 -12.04
CA SER A 82 7.02 5.55 -12.81
C SER A 82 7.43 5.77 -14.27
N PRO A 83 8.31 4.93 -14.85
CA PRO A 83 8.75 5.04 -16.25
C PRO A 83 7.60 4.98 -17.27
N THR A 84 6.50 4.34 -16.92
CA THR A 84 5.32 4.16 -17.76
C THR A 84 4.05 4.38 -16.94
N ALA A 85 2.96 4.74 -17.62
CA ALA A 85 1.65 4.93 -17.00
C ALA A 85 0.86 3.62 -16.83
N ASP A 86 1.47 2.45 -17.07
CA ASP A 86 0.78 1.17 -16.90
C ASP A 86 0.69 0.79 -15.41
N TYR A 87 -0.43 0.14 -15.06
CA TYR A 87 -0.75 -0.15 -13.67
C TYR A 87 0.28 -1.04 -12.97
N THR A 88 0.88 -2.00 -13.68
CA THR A 88 1.82 -2.96 -13.09
C THR A 88 3.12 -2.26 -12.72
N THR A 89 3.65 -1.44 -13.62
CA THR A 89 4.85 -0.65 -13.38
C THR A 89 4.62 0.38 -12.28
N ILE A 90 3.51 1.14 -12.34
CA ILE A 90 3.14 2.08 -11.27
C ILE A 90 3.10 1.37 -9.91
N THR A 91 2.38 0.26 -9.81
CA THR A 91 2.24 -0.46 -8.54
C THR A 91 3.59 -0.96 -8.03
N HIS A 92 4.51 -1.39 -8.91
CA HIS A 92 5.86 -1.78 -8.52
C HIS A 92 6.63 -0.64 -7.82
N TYR A 93 6.68 0.55 -8.44
CA TYR A 93 7.41 1.70 -7.88
C TYR A 93 6.75 2.24 -6.61
N LEU A 94 5.42 2.37 -6.59
CA LEU A 94 4.68 2.78 -5.39
C LEU A 94 4.86 1.80 -4.24
N SER A 95 4.91 0.49 -4.52
CA SER A 95 5.07 -0.51 -3.47
C SER A 95 6.45 -0.45 -2.81
N ARG A 96 7.50 -0.18 -3.60
CA ARG A 96 8.86 0.01 -3.08
C ARG A 96 8.96 1.25 -2.22
N PHE A 97 8.46 2.38 -2.72
CA PHE A 97 8.46 3.63 -1.95
C PHE A 97 7.60 3.52 -0.69
N GLY A 98 6.42 2.90 -0.78
CA GLY A 98 5.55 2.65 0.38
C GLY A 98 6.25 1.82 1.46
N ALA A 99 7.04 0.82 1.09
CA ALA A 99 7.81 0.03 2.04
C ALA A 99 8.91 0.86 2.73
N GLU A 100 9.62 1.69 1.97
CA GLU A 100 10.65 2.60 2.48
C GLU A 100 10.05 3.66 3.42
N TYR A 101 8.92 4.25 3.02
CA TYR A 101 8.17 5.19 3.83
C TYR A 101 7.76 4.58 5.18
N MET A 102 7.18 3.37 5.16
CA MET A 102 6.81 2.65 6.38
C MET A 102 8.02 2.32 7.26
N HIS A 103 9.14 1.93 6.65
CA HIS A 103 10.39 1.72 7.36
C HIS A 103 10.87 3.02 8.04
N GLY A 104 10.68 4.20 7.44
CA GLY A 104 10.98 5.48 8.07
C GLY A 104 10.00 5.88 9.17
N ALA A 105 8.70 5.71 8.92
CA ALA A 105 7.62 6.24 9.73
C ALA A 105 7.41 5.52 11.07
N VAL A 106 7.51 4.19 11.09
CA VAL A 106 7.18 3.37 12.27
C VAL A 106 8.25 3.47 13.36
N LYS A 107 7.85 3.67 14.61
CA LYS A 107 8.69 3.85 15.80
C LYS A 107 8.29 2.86 16.91
N ASP A 108 9.06 2.88 18.00
CA ASP A 108 8.76 2.11 19.20
C ASP A 108 7.37 2.46 19.74
N GLY A 109 6.57 1.43 20.04
CA GLY A 109 5.22 1.57 20.60
C GLY A 109 4.10 1.86 19.61
N ASP A 110 4.40 2.03 18.32
CA ASP A 110 3.37 2.28 17.29
C ASP A 110 2.46 1.08 17.08
N ILE A 111 1.18 1.35 16.84
CA ILE A 111 0.21 0.35 16.39
C ILE A 111 -0.08 0.63 14.91
N VAL A 112 0.34 -0.30 14.05
CA VAL A 112 0.23 -0.22 12.59
C VAL A 112 -0.97 -1.02 12.12
N GLY A 113 -2.01 -0.32 11.67
CA GLY A 113 -3.14 -0.89 10.97
C GLY A 113 -2.83 -1.13 9.49
N VAL A 114 -3.01 -2.36 9.01
CA VAL A 114 -2.81 -2.71 7.60
C VAL A 114 -4.08 -3.30 6.98
N SER A 115 -4.41 -2.84 5.79
CA SER A 115 -5.38 -3.52 4.92
C SER A 115 -4.71 -4.65 4.12
N TRP A 116 -5.44 -5.26 3.19
CA TRP A 116 -4.92 -6.30 2.29
C TRP A 116 -5.35 -6.06 0.84
N GLY A 117 -4.68 -6.74 -0.09
CA GLY A 117 -4.88 -6.63 -1.53
C GLY A 117 -3.55 -6.60 -2.28
N THR A 118 -3.57 -6.60 -3.61
CA THR A 118 -2.35 -6.72 -4.43
C THR A 118 -1.31 -5.64 -4.14
N THR A 119 -1.71 -4.38 -4.02
CA THR A 119 -0.80 -3.27 -3.69
C THR A 119 -0.21 -3.45 -2.28
N MET A 120 -1.04 -3.81 -1.30
CA MET A 120 -0.61 -4.03 0.09
C MET A 120 0.38 -5.19 0.20
N TYR A 121 0.12 -6.27 -0.53
CA TYR A 121 1.01 -7.43 -0.59
C TYR A 121 2.36 -7.08 -1.21
N GLN A 122 2.37 -6.34 -2.33
CA GLN A 122 3.60 -5.90 -2.94
C GLN A 122 4.40 -4.94 -2.04
N ILE A 123 3.76 -4.06 -1.28
CA ILE A 123 4.44 -3.26 -0.25
C ILE A 123 5.08 -4.19 0.78
N ALA A 124 4.31 -5.13 1.33
CA ALA A 124 4.78 -6.06 2.36
C ALA A 124 5.99 -6.89 1.89
N GLN A 125 6.02 -7.29 0.61
CA GLN A 125 7.17 -8.00 0.02
C GLN A 125 8.45 -7.15 -0.08
N ASN A 126 8.33 -5.82 -0.12
CA ASN A 126 9.47 -4.91 -0.20
C ASN A 126 9.94 -4.40 1.17
N MET A 127 9.18 -4.67 2.23
CA MET A 127 9.53 -4.26 3.60
C MET A 127 10.89 -4.83 4.01
N GLN A 128 11.70 -4.00 4.64
CA GLN A 128 12.96 -4.42 5.25
C GLN A 128 12.78 -4.58 6.76
N PRO A 129 13.45 -5.56 7.38
CA PRO A 129 13.42 -5.72 8.82
C PRO A 129 13.91 -4.47 9.56
N LYS A 130 13.10 -3.97 10.49
CA LYS A 130 13.40 -2.86 11.38
C LYS A 130 13.18 -3.29 12.83
N GLN A 131 14.18 -3.06 13.68
CA GLN A 131 14.00 -3.27 15.11
C GLN A 131 13.21 -2.11 15.70
N VAL A 132 11.98 -2.38 16.11
CA VAL A 132 11.11 -1.45 16.84
C VAL A 132 10.55 -2.16 18.06
N LYS A 133 10.63 -1.54 19.24
CA LYS A 133 10.21 -2.14 20.50
C LYS A 133 8.73 -1.87 20.74
N GLY A 134 7.99 -2.92 21.04
CA GLY A 134 6.57 -2.80 21.42
C GLY A 134 5.63 -2.36 20.29
N ALA A 135 6.11 -2.34 19.04
CA ALA A 135 5.23 -2.10 17.90
C ALA A 135 4.27 -3.28 17.69
N GLU A 136 3.04 -2.99 17.29
CA GLU A 136 2.03 -4.00 16.96
C GLU A 136 1.51 -3.81 15.54
N VAL A 137 1.13 -4.91 14.87
CA VAL A 137 0.54 -4.88 13.52
C VAL A 137 -0.84 -5.52 13.58
N VAL A 138 -1.87 -4.80 13.11
CA VAL A 138 -3.27 -5.21 13.19
C VAL A 138 -4.00 -5.12 11.85
N GLN A 139 -4.86 -6.09 11.57
CA GLN A 139 -5.65 -6.11 10.34
C GLN A 139 -6.82 -5.13 10.42
N LEU A 140 -6.99 -4.28 9.40
CA LEU A 140 -8.02 -3.24 9.38
C LEU A 140 -9.37 -3.69 8.82
N LYS A 141 -9.48 -4.87 8.20
CA LYS A 141 -10.75 -5.38 7.66
C LYS A 141 -10.82 -6.89 7.69
N GLY A 142 -12.03 -7.44 7.66
CA GLY A 142 -12.22 -8.89 7.64
C GLY A 142 -11.50 -9.57 6.47
N GLY A 143 -11.18 -10.85 6.65
CA GLY A 143 -10.65 -11.70 5.60
C GLY A 143 -11.74 -12.16 4.63
N ILE A 144 -11.39 -13.11 3.77
CA ILE A 144 -12.34 -13.70 2.83
C ILE A 144 -12.48 -15.17 3.15
N SER A 145 -13.72 -15.59 3.41
CA SER A 145 -14.03 -16.96 3.85
C SER A 145 -14.08 -17.95 2.68
N HIS A 146 -14.40 -17.49 1.46
CA HIS A 146 -14.51 -18.34 0.28
C HIS A 146 -14.17 -17.56 -1.00
N SER A 147 -12.99 -17.79 -1.58
CA SER A 147 -12.62 -17.17 -2.87
C SER A 147 -11.77 -18.07 -3.74
N SER A 148 -11.99 -18.00 -5.05
CA SER A 148 -11.13 -18.59 -6.08
C SER A 148 -9.90 -17.73 -6.40
N VAL A 149 -9.76 -16.56 -5.77
CA VAL A 149 -8.70 -15.57 -6.00
C VAL A 149 -7.88 -15.42 -4.72
N ASN A 150 -6.55 -15.50 -4.82
CA ASN A 150 -5.67 -15.22 -3.67
C ASN A 150 -5.66 -13.71 -3.37
N THR A 151 -6.02 -13.36 -2.14
CA THR A 151 -6.10 -11.97 -1.67
C THR A 151 -4.89 -11.55 -0.85
N TYR A 152 -4.01 -12.52 -0.57
CA TYR A 152 -2.79 -12.36 0.20
C TYR A 152 -3.02 -11.76 1.59
N SER A 153 -4.22 -11.90 2.16
CA SER A 153 -4.59 -11.24 3.42
C SER A 153 -3.71 -11.71 4.58
N SER A 154 -3.57 -13.04 4.74
CA SER A 154 -2.72 -13.64 5.76
C SER A 154 -1.24 -13.38 5.53
N GLU A 155 -0.79 -13.47 4.28
CA GLU A 155 0.61 -13.25 3.89
C GLU A 155 1.03 -11.79 4.05
N THR A 156 0.16 -10.84 3.70
CA THR A 156 0.43 -9.40 3.83
C THR A 156 0.69 -9.04 5.29
N ILE A 157 -0.24 -9.37 6.19
CA ILE A 157 -0.07 -9.01 7.60
C ILE A 157 1.10 -9.77 8.26
N GLN A 158 1.35 -11.01 7.85
CA GLN A 158 2.51 -11.78 8.32
C GLN A 158 3.83 -11.09 7.94
N LEU A 159 3.99 -10.67 6.67
CA LEU A 159 5.18 -9.98 6.20
C LEU A 159 5.40 -8.62 6.90
N PHE A 160 4.33 -7.86 7.16
CA PHE A 160 4.43 -6.64 7.96
C PHE A 160 4.87 -6.92 9.39
N ALA A 161 4.30 -7.94 10.03
CA ALA A 161 4.65 -8.32 11.39
C ALA A 161 6.11 -8.81 11.48
N GLU A 162 6.58 -9.59 10.50
CA GLU A 162 7.98 -10.02 10.40
C GLU A 162 8.93 -8.83 10.22
N ALA A 163 8.58 -7.87 9.36
CA ALA A 163 9.39 -6.67 9.13
C ALA A 163 9.58 -5.85 10.40
N PHE A 164 8.56 -5.78 11.27
CA PHE A 164 8.62 -5.05 12.54
C PHE A 164 8.89 -5.94 13.76
N GLN A 165 9.25 -7.21 13.55
CA GLN A 165 9.59 -8.18 14.59
C GLN A 165 8.49 -8.35 15.67
N THR A 166 7.23 -8.32 15.24
CA THR A 166 6.05 -8.45 16.11
C THR A 166 5.15 -9.60 15.65
N MET A 167 4.06 -9.82 16.38
CA MET A 167 3.06 -10.84 16.03
C MET A 167 1.87 -10.19 15.32
N PRO A 168 1.40 -10.77 14.21
CA PRO A 168 0.24 -10.25 13.49
C PRO A 168 -1.04 -10.42 14.33
N ARG A 169 -1.87 -9.36 14.36
CA ARG A 169 -3.20 -9.37 14.98
C ARG A 169 -4.25 -9.48 13.88
N TYR A 170 -4.58 -10.71 13.51
CA TYR A 170 -5.59 -11.02 12.51
C TYR A 170 -6.98 -10.59 12.97
N LEU A 171 -7.83 -10.16 12.03
CA LEU A 171 -9.27 -10.00 12.24
C LEU A 171 -9.98 -11.22 11.61
N PRO A 172 -10.29 -12.27 12.40
CA PRO A 172 -10.67 -13.59 11.87
C PRO A 172 -12.17 -13.65 11.50
N LEU A 173 -12.66 -12.64 10.79
CA LEU A 173 -14.05 -12.51 10.38
C LEU A 173 -14.14 -12.36 8.86
N PRO A 174 -15.27 -12.73 8.23
CA PRO A 174 -15.51 -12.35 6.85
C PRO A 174 -15.55 -10.83 6.71
N VAL A 175 -15.15 -10.33 5.54
CA VAL A 175 -15.19 -8.89 5.22
C VAL A 175 -16.62 -8.33 5.19
N VAL A 176 -17.61 -9.17 4.85
CA VAL A 176 -19.02 -8.80 4.82
C VAL A 176 -19.84 -9.98 5.36
N PHE A 177 -20.78 -9.69 6.24
CA PHE A 177 -21.82 -10.63 6.66
C PHE A 177 -23.08 -10.43 5.81
N ASP A 178 -23.90 -11.47 5.64
CA ASP A 178 -25.21 -11.34 4.99
C ASP A 178 -26.21 -10.56 5.85
N ASN A 179 -26.10 -10.72 7.17
CA ASN A 179 -27.03 -10.17 8.13
C ASN A 179 -26.31 -9.21 9.11
N PRO A 180 -26.78 -7.96 9.26
CA PRO A 180 -26.15 -6.97 10.15
C PRO A 180 -26.26 -7.33 11.64
N GLU A 181 -27.32 -8.04 12.06
CA GLU A 181 -27.43 -8.52 13.43
C GLU A 181 -26.33 -9.55 13.77
N VAL A 182 -25.95 -10.42 12.84
CA VAL A 182 -24.82 -11.36 13.00
C VAL A 182 -23.52 -10.60 13.19
N LYS A 183 -23.26 -9.58 12.37
CA LYS A 183 -22.10 -8.69 12.55
C LYS A 183 -22.07 -8.14 13.98
N GLN A 184 -23.16 -7.52 14.42
CA GLN A 184 -23.25 -6.92 15.76
C GLN A 184 -23.05 -7.93 16.89
N MET A 185 -23.55 -9.16 16.75
CA MET A 185 -23.35 -10.22 17.74
C MET A 185 -21.89 -10.63 17.84
N VAL A 186 -21.21 -10.82 16.70
CA VAL A 186 -19.81 -11.26 16.66
C VAL A 186 -18.86 -10.15 17.12
N GLU A 187 -19.14 -8.89 16.80
CA GLU A 187 -18.37 -7.73 17.30
C GLU A 187 -18.44 -7.55 18.82
N ARG A 188 -19.45 -8.14 19.49
CA ARG A 188 -19.56 -8.15 20.96
C ARG A 188 -18.68 -9.21 21.61
N ASP A 189 -18.17 -10.20 20.87
CA ASP A 189 -17.19 -11.13 21.41
C ASP A 189 -15.96 -10.36 21.89
N ARG A 190 -15.50 -10.66 23.11
CA ARG A 190 -14.42 -9.90 23.75
C ARG A 190 -13.10 -9.92 22.98
N HIS A 191 -12.78 -11.02 22.29
CA HIS A 191 -11.54 -11.16 21.56
C HIS A 191 -11.61 -10.42 20.23
N ILE A 192 -12.72 -10.56 19.52
CA ILE A 192 -12.99 -9.80 18.30
C ILE A 192 -13.00 -8.30 18.58
N LYS A 193 -13.76 -7.87 19.60
CA LYS A 193 -13.84 -6.47 20.01
C LYS A 193 -12.47 -5.88 20.29
N ARG A 194 -11.60 -6.61 20.98
CA ARG A 194 -10.23 -6.17 21.28
C ARG A 194 -9.41 -5.89 20.02
N ILE A 195 -9.57 -6.71 18.98
CA ILE A 195 -8.84 -6.54 17.71
C ILE A 195 -9.40 -5.34 16.94
N ILE A 196 -10.73 -5.18 16.90
CA ILE A 196 -11.38 -4.01 16.27
C ILE A 196 -10.95 -2.71 16.96
N GLU A 197 -10.98 -2.68 18.30
CA GLU A 197 -10.54 -1.52 19.07
C GLU A 197 -9.04 -1.24 18.89
N MET A 198 -8.19 -2.26 18.76
CA MET A 198 -6.79 -2.07 18.40
C MET A 198 -6.62 -1.43 17.01
N GLY A 199 -7.43 -1.82 16.02
CA GLY A 199 -7.48 -1.16 14.71
C GLY A 199 -7.89 0.31 14.80
N LYS A 200 -8.80 0.67 15.71
CA LYS A 200 -9.16 2.06 16.01
C LYS A 200 -8.07 2.83 16.75
N GLN A 201 -7.35 2.17 17.64
CA GLN A 201 -6.21 2.74 18.39
C GLN A 201 -4.94 2.85 17.56
N ALA A 202 -4.85 2.13 16.43
CA ALA A 202 -3.74 2.26 15.50
C ALA A 202 -3.47 3.73 15.18
N ASN A 203 -2.25 4.22 15.41
CA ASN A 203 -1.87 5.59 15.08
C ASN A 203 -1.42 5.70 13.61
N ILE A 204 -0.96 4.60 13.03
CA ILE A 204 -0.61 4.50 11.61
C ILE A 204 -1.59 3.54 10.94
N ALA A 205 -2.23 3.96 9.85
CA ALA A 205 -3.06 3.12 8.98
C ALA A 205 -2.50 3.14 7.56
N LEU A 206 -2.17 1.98 7.00
CA LEU A 206 -1.72 1.84 5.62
C LEU A 206 -2.77 1.08 4.80
N PHE A 207 -3.24 1.70 3.72
CA PHE A 207 -4.25 1.13 2.86
C PHE A 207 -4.12 1.60 1.40
N THR A 208 -4.92 0.99 0.55
CA THR A 208 -5.11 1.40 -0.85
C THR A 208 -6.60 1.53 -1.12
N VAL A 209 -6.96 2.19 -2.22
CA VAL A 209 -8.34 2.19 -2.74
C VAL A 209 -8.56 1.06 -3.74
N GLY A 210 -9.74 0.46 -3.68
CA GLY A 210 -10.29 -0.37 -4.73
C GLY A 210 -11.12 0.43 -5.73
N THR A 211 -11.63 -0.23 -6.78
CA THR A 211 -12.55 0.34 -7.77
C THR A 211 -13.90 -0.35 -7.66
N VAL A 212 -14.94 0.26 -8.21
CA VAL A 212 -16.28 -0.37 -8.33
C VAL A 212 -16.53 -0.97 -9.72
N ARG A 213 -15.47 -1.25 -10.49
CA ARG A 213 -15.60 -1.85 -11.84
C ARG A 213 -15.95 -3.33 -11.75
N ASP A 214 -16.36 -3.94 -12.87
CA ASP A 214 -16.75 -5.36 -12.90
C ASP A 214 -15.62 -6.30 -12.45
N GLU A 215 -14.37 -5.90 -12.68
CA GLU A 215 -13.19 -6.68 -12.28
C GLU A 215 -12.81 -6.47 -10.80
N ALA A 216 -13.54 -5.61 -10.08
CA ALA A 216 -13.29 -5.35 -8.67
C ALA A 216 -13.35 -6.66 -7.88
N LEU A 217 -12.30 -6.89 -7.09
CA LEU A 217 -12.12 -8.11 -6.32
C LEU A 217 -13.38 -8.44 -5.53
N LEU A 218 -13.93 -7.47 -4.79
CA LEU A 218 -15.10 -7.63 -3.93
C LEU A 218 -16.37 -8.07 -4.67
N PHE A 219 -16.58 -7.65 -5.91
CA PHE A 219 -17.76 -8.05 -6.70
C PHE A 219 -17.67 -9.51 -7.17
N ARG A 220 -16.45 -10.05 -7.26
CA ARG A 220 -16.18 -11.44 -7.65
C ARG A 220 -16.27 -12.43 -6.49
N LEU A 221 -16.40 -11.94 -5.24
CA LEU A 221 -16.41 -12.78 -4.03
C LEU A 221 -17.80 -13.30 -3.64
N GLY A 222 -18.86 -12.82 -4.30
CA GLY A 222 -20.22 -13.29 -4.03
C GLY A 222 -20.88 -12.72 -2.76
N TYR A 223 -20.29 -11.70 -2.13
CA TYR A 223 -20.87 -11.03 -0.94
C TYR A 223 -22.03 -10.06 -1.26
N PHE A 224 -22.25 -9.76 -2.54
CA PHE A 224 -23.22 -8.76 -2.99
C PHE A 224 -24.18 -9.36 -4.00
N HIS A 225 -25.46 -9.05 -3.85
CA HIS A 225 -26.47 -9.30 -4.86
C HIS A 225 -26.29 -8.38 -6.07
N GLU A 226 -26.88 -8.72 -7.22
CA GLU A 226 -26.72 -7.91 -8.45
C GLU A 226 -27.28 -6.48 -8.28
N GLU A 227 -28.35 -6.31 -7.50
CA GLU A 227 -28.92 -4.99 -7.16
C GLU A 227 -27.93 -4.14 -6.34
N GLU A 228 -27.24 -4.75 -5.38
CA GLU A 228 -26.23 -4.09 -4.57
C GLU A 228 -25.01 -3.71 -5.40
N LYS A 229 -24.57 -4.59 -6.30
CA LYS A 229 -23.49 -4.28 -7.26
C LYS A 229 -23.88 -3.12 -8.17
N ALA A 230 -25.12 -3.11 -8.68
CA ALA A 230 -25.62 -2.03 -9.53
C ALA A 230 -25.64 -0.69 -8.78
N LEU A 231 -26.16 -0.67 -7.54
CA LEU A 231 -26.14 0.51 -6.67
C LEU A 231 -24.72 1.03 -6.43
N LEU A 232 -23.79 0.14 -6.10
CA LEU A 232 -22.39 0.50 -5.84
C LEU A 232 -21.67 1.02 -7.10
N LYS A 233 -22.00 0.51 -8.28
CA LYS A 233 -21.48 1.02 -9.57
C LYS A 233 -22.04 2.38 -9.94
N GLU A 234 -23.32 2.60 -9.66
CA GLU A 234 -24.00 3.86 -9.99
C GLU A 234 -23.50 5.01 -9.12
N ARG A 235 -23.28 4.77 -7.83
CA ARG A 235 -22.96 5.83 -6.85
C ARG A 235 -21.49 5.89 -6.46
N GLY A 236 -20.81 4.75 -6.45
CA GLY A 236 -19.47 4.64 -5.91
C GLY A 236 -18.39 4.99 -6.90
N VAL A 237 -17.28 5.51 -6.39
CA VAL A 237 -16.04 5.68 -7.16
C VAL A 237 -14.96 4.70 -6.72
N GLY A 238 -15.04 4.16 -5.50
CA GLY A 238 -14.12 3.16 -4.98
C GLY A 238 -14.50 2.66 -3.59
N ASP A 239 -13.59 1.89 -2.98
CA ASP A 239 -13.69 1.43 -1.60
C ASP A 239 -12.37 1.61 -0.85
N ILE A 240 -12.47 1.88 0.45
CA ILE A 240 -11.36 1.76 1.41
C ILE A 240 -11.80 0.74 2.43
N CYS A 241 -10.95 -0.26 2.64
CA CYS A 241 -11.26 -1.34 3.58
C CYS A 241 -12.65 -1.97 3.37
N SER A 242 -13.08 -2.09 2.10
CA SER A 242 -14.39 -2.64 1.71
C SER A 242 -15.60 -1.79 2.10
N ARG A 243 -15.37 -0.53 2.47
CA ARG A 243 -16.41 0.49 2.62
C ARG A 243 -16.42 1.38 1.39
N PHE A 244 -17.54 1.37 0.69
CA PHE A 244 -17.70 2.04 -0.60
C PHE A 244 -18.12 3.49 -0.41
N PHE A 245 -17.51 4.39 -1.19
CA PHE A 245 -17.77 5.82 -1.14
C PHE A 245 -17.93 6.45 -2.52
N ASP A 246 -18.66 7.57 -2.57
CA ASP A 246 -18.91 8.38 -3.77
C ASP A 246 -17.78 9.39 -4.04
N ALA A 247 -17.92 10.19 -5.10
CA ALA A 247 -16.90 11.18 -5.49
C ALA A 247 -16.64 12.27 -4.43
N GLU A 248 -17.60 12.52 -3.54
CA GLU A 248 -17.48 13.46 -2.42
C GLU A 248 -16.98 12.79 -1.14
N GLY A 249 -16.74 11.47 -1.20
CA GLY A 249 -16.27 10.66 -0.09
C GLY A 249 -17.39 10.17 0.83
N ASN A 250 -18.68 10.31 0.49
CA ASN A 250 -19.77 9.81 1.34
C ASN A 250 -20.02 8.31 1.12
N ILE A 251 -20.44 7.60 2.16
CA ILE A 251 -20.79 6.17 2.07
C ILE A 251 -21.93 5.95 1.08
N CYS A 252 -21.74 5.05 0.10
CA CYS A 252 -22.74 4.81 -0.95
C CYS A 252 -24.01 4.12 -0.46
N SER A 253 -23.88 3.22 0.52
CA SER A 253 -24.98 2.39 1.03
C SER A 253 -24.75 2.04 2.50
N HIS A 254 -25.56 2.62 3.39
CA HIS A 254 -25.56 2.27 4.81
C HIS A 254 -25.98 0.81 5.07
N ALA A 255 -26.83 0.24 4.22
CA ALA A 255 -27.24 -1.16 4.36
C ALA A 255 -26.03 -2.09 4.20
N ILE A 256 -25.21 -1.86 3.18
CA ILE A 256 -23.99 -2.62 2.93
C ILE A 256 -22.94 -2.34 4.01
N ASP A 257 -22.70 -1.06 4.31
CA ASP A 257 -21.71 -0.64 5.31
C ASP A 257 -22.01 -1.19 6.70
N SER A 258 -23.30 -1.24 7.08
CA SER A 258 -23.75 -1.77 8.38
C SER A 258 -23.41 -3.24 8.60
N ARG A 259 -23.19 -4.03 7.52
CA ARG A 259 -22.83 -5.45 7.56
C ARG A 259 -21.37 -5.72 7.13
N THR A 260 -20.60 -4.68 6.83
CA THR A 260 -19.15 -4.76 6.52
C THR A 260 -18.32 -4.77 7.80
N ILE A 261 -17.32 -5.66 7.86
CA ILE A 261 -16.33 -5.75 8.95
C ILE A 261 -15.04 -5.03 8.54
N GLY A 262 -14.71 -4.00 9.29
CA GLY A 262 -13.43 -3.31 9.21
C GLY A 262 -13.47 -1.94 9.89
N ILE A 263 -12.35 -1.24 9.86
CA ILE A 263 -12.24 0.13 10.35
C ILE A 263 -13.28 1.03 9.68
N GLU A 264 -13.94 1.88 10.46
CA GLU A 264 -14.86 2.88 9.92
C GLU A 264 -14.06 3.95 9.17
N LEU A 265 -14.60 4.51 8.09
CA LEU A 265 -13.88 5.55 7.35
C LEU A 265 -13.65 6.81 8.20
N ALA A 266 -14.56 7.10 9.13
CA ALA A 266 -14.38 8.19 10.09
C ALA A 266 -13.16 7.96 11.01
N ASP A 267 -12.90 6.72 11.43
CA ASP A 267 -11.76 6.38 12.29
C ASP A 267 -10.43 6.58 11.58
N LEU A 268 -10.38 6.53 10.24
CA LEU A 268 -9.18 6.82 9.45
C LEU A 268 -8.77 8.30 9.52
N ARG A 269 -9.74 9.21 9.72
CA ARG A 269 -9.47 10.65 9.80
C ARG A 269 -8.69 11.02 11.07
N GLU A 270 -8.85 10.23 12.11
CA GLU A 270 -8.26 10.46 13.44
C GLU A 270 -6.84 9.89 13.57
N LYS A 271 -6.32 9.22 12.53
CA LYS A 271 -4.99 8.62 12.55
C LYS A 271 -3.92 9.69 12.47
N GLU A 272 -2.84 9.50 13.23
CA GLU A 272 -1.63 10.32 13.07
C GLU A 272 -1.12 10.24 11.64
N ARG A 273 -1.06 9.02 11.09
CA ARG A 273 -0.74 8.77 9.67
C ARG A 273 -1.78 7.85 9.06
N SER A 274 -2.68 8.41 8.27
CA SER A 274 -3.58 7.67 7.39
C SER A 274 -3.01 7.69 5.97
N ILE A 275 -2.32 6.61 5.61
CA ILE A 275 -1.45 6.51 4.44
C ILE A 275 -2.18 5.77 3.31
N LEU A 276 -2.49 6.51 2.25
CA LEU A 276 -3.03 5.97 1.02
C LEU A 276 -1.90 5.75 0.01
N VAL A 277 -1.70 4.49 -0.40
CA VAL A 277 -0.81 4.14 -1.51
C VAL A 277 -1.65 3.71 -2.72
N ALA A 278 -1.72 4.55 -3.75
CA ALA A 278 -2.52 4.27 -4.93
C ALA A 278 -2.07 5.09 -6.14
N GLY A 279 -2.24 4.53 -7.33
CA GLY A 279 -1.92 5.17 -8.59
C GLY A 279 -2.54 4.45 -9.79
N GLY A 280 -2.28 5.02 -10.96
CA GLY A 280 -2.88 4.69 -12.24
C GLY A 280 -4.24 5.36 -12.46
N SER A 281 -4.46 5.84 -13.69
CA SER A 281 -5.69 6.51 -14.14
C SER A 281 -6.97 5.76 -13.81
N ARG A 282 -6.93 4.42 -13.82
CA ARG A 282 -8.09 3.57 -13.46
C ARG A 282 -8.57 3.75 -12.02
N LYS A 283 -7.72 4.24 -11.11
CA LYS A 283 -8.02 4.51 -9.70
C LYS A 283 -8.24 6.00 -9.42
N LYS A 284 -8.07 6.90 -10.41
CA LYS A 284 -8.18 8.35 -10.24
C LYS A 284 -9.42 8.77 -9.43
N ALA A 285 -10.61 8.34 -9.86
CA ALA A 285 -11.87 8.72 -9.21
C ALA A 285 -11.94 8.22 -7.75
N ALA A 286 -11.47 6.99 -7.48
CA ALA A 286 -11.41 6.43 -6.13
C ALA A 286 -10.42 7.20 -5.23
N ILE A 287 -9.26 7.58 -5.78
CA ILE A 287 -8.27 8.39 -5.06
C ILE A 287 -8.86 9.76 -4.76
N HIS A 288 -9.47 10.42 -5.74
CA HIS A 288 -10.12 11.72 -5.55
C HIS A 288 -11.16 11.68 -4.44
N GLY A 289 -12.11 10.74 -4.49
CA GLY A 289 -13.15 10.60 -3.46
C GLY A 289 -12.59 10.28 -2.07
N ALA A 290 -11.51 9.49 -1.99
CA ALA A 290 -10.84 9.20 -0.74
C ALA A 290 -10.20 10.45 -0.10
N LEU A 291 -9.59 11.29 -0.92
CA LEU A 291 -8.95 12.54 -0.49
C LEU A 291 -10.00 13.61 -0.14
N LYS A 292 -11.08 13.73 -0.92
CA LYS A 292 -12.24 14.59 -0.61
C LYS A 292 -12.90 14.20 0.72
N GLY A 293 -13.06 12.90 0.95
CA GLY A 293 -13.53 12.35 2.22
C GLY A 293 -12.56 12.51 3.39
N LYS A 294 -11.35 13.04 3.15
CA LYS A 294 -10.25 13.22 4.12
C LYS A 294 -9.84 11.92 4.81
N TYR A 295 -9.99 10.79 4.12
CA TYR A 295 -9.67 9.49 4.70
C TYR A 295 -8.18 9.21 4.73
N ALA A 296 -7.38 9.97 3.97
CA ALA A 296 -5.93 9.94 4.00
C ALA A 296 -5.39 11.32 4.34
N ASN A 297 -4.34 11.38 5.14
CA ASN A 297 -3.54 12.58 5.38
C ASN A 297 -2.11 12.43 4.81
N VAL A 298 -1.71 11.22 4.43
CA VAL A 298 -0.49 10.94 3.67
C VAL A 298 -0.87 10.26 2.36
N LEU A 299 -0.39 10.79 1.24
CA LEU A 299 -0.60 10.21 -0.09
C LEU A 299 0.73 9.76 -0.69
N ILE A 300 0.77 8.53 -1.21
CA ILE A 300 1.88 8.02 -2.03
C ILE A 300 1.29 7.66 -3.40
N ILE A 301 1.69 8.40 -4.43
CA ILE A 301 1.07 8.38 -5.76
C ILE A 301 2.10 8.50 -6.88
N ASP A 302 1.79 8.03 -8.09
CA ASP A 302 2.67 8.20 -9.25
C ASP A 302 2.48 9.56 -9.93
N GLN A 303 3.51 10.02 -10.63
CA GLN A 303 3.49 11.34 -11.27
C GLN A 303 2.45 11.52 -12.37
N HIS A 304 2.01 10.44 -13.04
CA HIS A 304 0.98 10.54 -14.08
C HIS A 304 -0.38 10.80 -13.45
N THR A 305 -0.74 10.01 -12.44
CA THR A 305 -2.01 10.17 -11.72
C THR A 305 -2.04 11.45 -10.88
N ALA A 306 -0.90 11.87 -10.32
CA ALA A 306 -0.78 13.15 -9.62
C ALA A 306 -1.18 14.33 -10.51
N LYS A 307 -0.65 14.39 -11.74
CA LYS A 307 -1.01 15.42 -12.73
C LYS A 307 -2.49 15.37 -13.08
N GLU A 308 -3.03 14.18 -13.36
CA GLU A 308 -4.47 14.02 -13.64
C GLU A 308 -5.37 14.50 -12.49
N LEU A 309 -4.93 14.36 -11.24
CA LEU A 309 -5.66 14.84 -10.06
C LEU A 309 -5.51 16.34 -9.85
N LEU A 310 -4.46 16.97 -10.36
CA LEU A 310 -4.24 18.42 -10.27
C LEU A 310 -5.02 19.19 -11.35
N ASP A 311 -5.21 18.58 -12.52
CA ASP A 311 -5.93 19.16 -13.66
C ASP A 311 -7.47 19.24 -13.48
N ASP A 312 -8.04 18.55 -12.49
CA ASP A 312 -9.49 18.59 -12.14
C ASP A 312 -9.91 19.85 -11.35
#